data_AF-F0G8K1-F1
#
_entry.id   AF-F0G8K1-F1
#
_cell.length_a   1.000
_cell.length_b   1.000
_cell.length_c   1.000
_cell.angle_alpha   90.00
_cell.angle_beta   90.00
_cell.angle_gamma   90.00
#
_symmetry.space_group_name_H-M   'P 1'
#
loop_
_entity.id
_entity.type
_entity.pdbx_description
1 polymer ?
#
loop_
_entity_poly.entity_id
_entity_poly.type
_entity_poly.pdbx_seq_one_letter_code
_entity_poly.pdbx_strand_id
1 'polypeptide(L)' 'NALVQRGVAGGRLSAQGMGASNPIADNATEAGRAQNRRVEIYLRAPQQHQ' A
#
# COMPACT_ATOMS: atom_id res chain seq x y z
N ASN A 1 3.84 -2.51 13.55
CA ASN A 1 3.33 -3.66 12.76
C ASN A 1 1.88 -4.00 13.10
N ALA A 2 0.91 -3.21 12.63
CA ALA A 2 -0.51 -3.38 12.99
C ALA A 2 -1.14 -4.67 12.43
N LEU A 3 -0.83 -5.06 11.18
CA LEU A 3 -1.37 -6.28 10.56
C LEU A 3 -0.85 -7.56 11.23
N VAL A 4 0.42 -7.56 11.63
CA VAL A 4 1.04 -8.69 12.36
C VAL A 4 0.40 -8.85 13.73
N GLN A 5 0.14 -7.75 14.44
CA GLN A 5 -0.59 -7.78 15.72
C GLN A 5 -2.01 -8.32 15.58
N ARG A 6 -2.62 -8.19 14.39
CA ARG A 6 -3.94 -8.76 14.06
C ARG A 6 -3.86 -10.18 13.49
N GLY A 7 -2.70 -10.84 13.55
CA GLY A 7 -2.55 -12.26 13.19
C GLY A 7 -2.13 -12.54 11.75
N VAL A 8 -1.82 -11.52 10.94
CA VAL A 8 -1.24 -11.75 9.60
C VAL A 8 0.22 -12.17 9.75
N ALA A 9 0.56 -13.37 9.28
CA ALA A 9 1.94 -13.87 9.31
C ALA A 9 2.88 -12.92 8.54
N GLY A 10 3.97 -12.47 9.19
CA GLY A 10 4.88 -11.47 8.64
C GLY A 10 5.50 -11.86 7.30
N GLY A 11 5.80 -13.15 7.09
CA GLY A 11 6.33 -13.66 5.82
C GLY A 11 5.37 -13.56 4.63
N ARG A 12 4.09 -13.20 4.86
CA ARG A 12 3.08 -12.95 3.81
C ARG A 12 2.94 -11.46 3.48
N LEU A 13 3.68 -10.59 4.15
CA LEU A 13 3.64 -9.15 3.97
C LEU A 13 4.91 -8.69 3.27
N SER A 14 4.74 -7.84 2.26
CA SER A 14 5.81 -7.07 1.64
C SER A 14 5.36 -5.63 1.54
N ALA A 15 6.27 -4.68 1.78
CA ALA A 15 6.00 -3.25 1.69
C ALA A 15 7.06 -2.59 0.80
N GLN A 16 6.61 -1.74 -0.12
CA GLN A 16 7.45 -0.97 -1.01
C GLN A 16 7.07 0.51 -0.91
N GLY A 17 8.06 1.39 -0.77
CA GLY A 17 7.86 2.84 -0.80
C GLY A 17 7.75 3.34 -2.23
N MET A 18 6.61 3.94 -2.60
CA MET A 18 6.35 4.43 -3.97
C MET A 18 6.70 5.92 -4.17
N GLY A 19 6.92 6.68 -3.10
CA GLY A 19 7.18 8.12 -3.20
C GLY A 19 6.04 8.89 -3.87
N ALA A 20 6.36 10.01 -4.51
CA ALA A 20 5.38 10.90 -5.17
C ALA A 20 5.13 10.55 -6.66
N SER A 21 5.56 9.37 -7.10
CA SER A 21 5.62 9.01 -8.53
C SER A 21 4.26 8.84 -9.21
N ASN A 22 3.17 8.68 -8.46
CA ASN A 22 1.82 8.40 -8.99
C ASN A 22 0.72 9.12 -8.17
N PRO A 23 0.56 10.45 -8.33
CA PRO A 23 -0.51 11.19 -7.68
C PRO A 23 -1.88 10.80 -8.26
N ILE A 24 -2.91 10.71 -7.41
CA ILE A 24 -4.30 10.51 -7.85
C ILE A 24 -5.10 11.81 -7.86
N ALA A 25 -4.53 12.87 -7.28
CA ALA A 25 -5.13 14.18 -7.20
C ALA A 25 -4.07 15.29 -7.35
N ASP A 26 -4.53 16.52 -7.56
CA ASP A 26 -3.66 17.68 -7.70
C ASP A 26 -2.87 17.99 -6.42
N ASN A 27 -1.54 18.03 -6.51
CA ASN A 27 -0.65 18.36 -5.40
C ASN A 27 -0.68 19.85 -5.02
N ALA A 28 -1.22 20.73 -5.87
CA ALA A 28 -1.29 22.16 -5.56
C ALA A 28 -2.31 22.46 -4.45
N THR A 29 -3.38 21.66 -4.35
CA THR A 29 -4.42 21.85 -3.33
C THR A 29 -4.13 21.05 -2.06
N GLU A 30 -4.56 21.57 -0.91
CA GLU A 30 -4.47 20.82 0.36
C GLU A 30 -5.29 19.53 0.32
N ALA A 31 -6.50 19.61 -0.24
CA ALA A 31 -7.38 18.47 -0.41
C ALA A 31 -6.73 17.37 -1.29
N GLY A 32 -6.12 17.74 -2.41
CA GLY A 32 -5.45 16.78 -3.29
C GLY A 32 -4.18 16.18 -2.67
N ARG A 33 -3.38 16.97 -1.93
CA ARG A 33 -2.27 16.42 -1.12
C ARG A 33 -2.75 15.43 -0.07
N ALA A 34 -3.89 15.72 0.58
CA ALA A 34 -4.47 14.79 1.55
C ALA A 34 -4.90 13.47 0.88
N GLN A 35 -5.47 13.51 -0.31
CA GLN A 35 -5.81 12.31 -1.10
C GLN A 35 -4.57 11.53 -1.53
N ASN A 36 -3.48 12.21 -1.88
CA ASN A 36 -2.23 11.57 -2.30
C ASN A 36 -1.48 10.87 -1.16
N ARG A 37 -1.72 11.24 0.11
CA ARG A 37 -1.16 10.55 1.29
C ARG A 37 -1.91 9.25 1.58
N ARG A 38 -1.75 8.26 0.71
CA ARG A 38 -2.44 6.97 0.77
C ARG A 38 -1.49 5.78 0.80
N VAL A 39 -2.04 4.64 1.19
CA VAL A 39 -1.42 3.32 1.04
C VAL A 39 -2.32 2.46 0.17
N GLU A 40 -1.72 1.60 -0.65
CA GLU A 40 -2.45 0.63 -1.49
C GLU A 40 -2.06 -0.78 -1.05
N ILE A 41 -3.07 -1.66 -0.92
CA ILE A 41 -2.87 -3.05 -0.50
C ILE A 41 -3.23 -3.97 -1.66
N TYR A 42 -2.25 -4.76 -2.09
CA TYR A 42 -2.43 -5.75 -3.16
C TYR A 42 -2.46 -7.15 -2.55
N LEU A 43 -3.54 -7.89 -2.78
CA LEU A 43 -3.67 -9.29 -2.37
C LEU A 43 -3.36 -10.18 -3.56
N ARG A 44 -2.37 -11.08 -3.40
CA ARG A 44 -1.99 -12.07 -4.42
C ARG A 44 -2.21 -13.46 -3.85
N ALA A 45 -2.94 -14.30 -4.58
CA ALA A 45 -3.02 -15.72 -4.25
C ALA A 45 -1.65 -16.37 -4.49
N PRO A 46 -1.25 -17.37 -3.67
CA PRO A 46 -0.04 -18.12 -3.93
C PRO A 46 -0.13 -18.76 -5.32
N GLN A 47 0.91 -18.59 -6.13
CA GLN A 47 0.98 -19.23 -7.43
C GLN A 47 1.05 -20.74 -7.21
N GLN A 48 0.03 -21.45 -7.69
CA GLN A 48 0.08 -22.90 -7.77
C GLN A 48 1.12 -23.22 -8.85
N HIS A 49 2.29 -23.67 -8.44
CA HIS A 49 3.21 -24.33 -9.37
C HIS A 49 2.50 -25.60 -9.84
N GLN A 50 2.15 -25.65 -11.13
CA GLN A 50 1.73 -26.87 -11.81
C GLN A 50 2.92 -27.81 -11.96
#